data_AF-A0A8J3C1Z8-F1
#
_entry.id   AF-A0A8J3C1Z8-F1
#
_cell.length_a   1.000
_cell.length_b   1.000
_cell.length_c   1.000
_cell.angle_alpha   90.00
_cell.angle_beta   90.00
_cell.angle_gamma   90.00
#
_symmetry.space_group_name_H-M   'P 1'
#
loop_
_entity.id
_entity.type
_entity.pdbx_description
1 polymer ?
#
loop_
_entity_poly.entity_id
_entity_poly.type
_entity_poly.pdbx_seq_one_letter_code
_entity_poly.pdbx_strand_id
1 'polypeptide(L)'
;MLDFVRTHTRLAPVPFVPEISLFQADEPIALWERTEADGTAQPPPFWAFAWAGGQALARYVLDHPDLVADRSVLDLATGSGLVAVAAARAGARTVTANDIDPLSLAAAHANAEANDVRVQQAAGDLLDTDAEADVVLAGDVFYSRAMATRVLPFLRRAAARGALVLVGDPGRAYLPDDLRPQAGYEVPVAEELESVPMRRVTVWQV
;
A
#
# COMPACT_ATOMS: atom_id res chain seq x y z
N MET A 1 0.11 18.67 -8.02
CA MET A 1 -0.22 17.50 -7.16
C MET A 1 0.93 17.16 -6.21
N LEU A 2 2.17 17.02 -6.69
CA LEU A 2 3.35 16.85 -5.81
C LEU A 2 3.49 17.96 -4.76
N ASP A 3 3.34 19.23 -5.15
CA ASP A 3 3.37 20.35 -4.21
C ASP A 3 2.24 20.27 -3.17
N PHE A 4 1.07 19.77 -3.56
CA PHE A 4 -0.06 19.59 -2.64
C PHE A 4 0.30 18.56 -1.56
N VAL A 5 0.84 17.40 -1.94
CA VAL A 5 1.31 16.38 -1.00
C VAL A 5 2.31 17.00 -0.02
N ARG A 6 3.39 17.59 -0.52
CA ARG A 6 4.47 18.15 0.32
C ARG A 6 4.02 19.29 1.24
N THR A 7 3.04 20.08 0.82
CA THR A 7 2.54 21.22 1.61
C THR A 7 1.61 20.79 2.75
N HIS A 8 0.86 19.70 2.57
CA HIS A 8 -0.17 19.25 3.52
C HIS A 8 0.25 18.03 4.35
N THR A 9 1.50 17.59 4.21
CA THR A 9 2.05 16.45 4.94
C THR A 9 3.45 16.78 5.45
N ARG A 10 3.96 15.93 6.34
CA ARG A 10 5.34 15.99 6.82
C ARG A 10 6.04 14.67 6.53
N LEU A 11 7.31 14.78 6.16
CA LEU A 11 8.16 13.60 5.99
C LEU A 11 8.53 13.05 7.38
N ALA A 12 8.15 11.81 7.65
CA ALA A 12 8.44 11.13 8.90
C ALA A 12 8.74 9.64 8.65
N PRO A 13 9.56 9.00 9.51
CA PRO A 13 9.77 7.55 9.44
C PRO A 13 8.46 6.80 9.74
N VAL A 14 8.24 5.70 9.03
CA VAL A 14 7.08 4.83 9.25
C VAL A 14 7.28 4.04 10.55
N PRO A 15 6.32 4.04 11.50
CA PRO A 15 6.54 3.47 12.84
C PRO A 15 7.04 2.02 12.87
N PHE A 16 6.49 1.16 12.00
CA PHE A 16 6.88 -0.24 11.93
C PHE A 16 7.99 -0.55 10.91
N VAL A 17 8.35 0.42 10.08
CA VAL A 17 9.36 0.31 9.03
C VAL A 17 10.21 1.58 9.01
N PRO A 18 10.96 1.88 10.10
CA PRO A 18 11.62 3.17 10.28
C PRO A 18 12.73 3.45 9.27
N GLU A 19 13.16 2.44 8.51
CA GLU A 19 14.06 2.62 7.39
C GLU A 19 13.42 3.48 6.29
N ILE A 20 12.10 3.42 6.12
CA ILE A 20 11.35 4.15 5.10
C ILE A 20 10.70 5.39 5.73
N SER A 21 10.86 6.54 5.08
CA SER A 21 10.15 7.78 5.46
C SER A 21 9.09 8.13 4.44
N LEU A 22 7.89 8.53 4.88
CA LEU A 22 6.80 8.94 4.00
C LEU A 22 6.31 10.34 4.37
N PHE A 23 5.81 11.06 3.36
CA PHE A 23 4.99 12.24 3.51
C PHE A 23 3.62 11.81 4.06
N GLN A 24 3.39 12.05 5.35
CA GLN A 24 2.16 11.67 6.07
C GLN A 24 1.45 12.89 6.68
N ALA A 25 0.14 12.80 6.85
CA ALA A 25 -0.62 13.85 7.51
C ALA A 25 -0.58 13.69 9.03
N ASP A 26 -0.30 14.79 9.74
CA ASP A 26 -0.27 14.84 11.22
C ASP A 26 -1.69 14.81 11.82
N GLU A 27 -2.68 15.34 11.10
CA GLU A 27 -4.07 15.46 11.56
C GLU A 27 -5.01 14.77 10.55
N PRO A 28 -5.27 13.46 10.71
CA PRO A 28 -6.05 12.69 9.75
C PRO A 28 -7.47 13.23 9.54
N ILE A 29 -8.12 13.63 10.64
CA ILE A 29 -9.48 14.16 10.67
C ILE A 29 -9.52 15.53 10.00
N ALA A 30 -8.59 16.42 10.32
CA ALA A 30 -8.53 17.75 9.71
C ALA A 30 -8.23 17.69 8.22
N LEU A 31 -7.39 16.74 7.77
CA LEU A 31 -7.16 16.53 6.34
C LEU A 31 -8.44 16.05 5.66
N TRP A 32 -9.15 15.08 6.24
CA TRP A 32 -10.42 14.59 5.71
C TRP A 32 -11.44 15.74 5.59
N GLU A 33 -11.69 16.49 6.67
CA GLU A 33 -12.62 17.63 6.69
C GLU A 33 -12.26 18.70 5.64
N ARG A 34 -10.97 18.96 5.42
CA ARG A 34 -10.51 19.91 4.39
C ARG A 34 -10.78 19.42 2.98
N THR A 35 -10.51 18.14 2.70
CA THR A 35 -10.85 17.54 1.39
C THR A 35 -12.36 17.52 1.12
N GLU A 36 -13.20 17.40 2.16
CA GLU A 36 -14.67 17.53 2.02
C GLU A 36 -15.11 18.99 1.80
N ALA A 37 -14.47 19.95 2.47
CA ALA A 37 -14.79 21.37 2.38
C ALA A 37 -14.51 21.98 1.00
N ASP A 38 -13.57 21.42 0.23
CA ASP A 38 -13.28 21.82 -1.15
C ASP A 38 -14.40 21.42 -2.15
N GLY A 39 -15.51 20.84 -1.68
CA GLY A 39 -16.75 20.65 -2.44
C GLY A 39 -16.71 19.50 -3.45
N THR A 40 -15.57 18.83 -3.56
CA THR A 40 -15.43 17.56 -4.27
C THR A 40 -15.66 16.44 -3.27
N ALA A 41 -16.60 15.53 -3.54
CA ALA A 41 -16.74 14.27 -2.80
C ALA A 41 -15.52 13.37 -3.06
N GLN A 42 -14.35 13.80 -2.59
CA GLN A 42 -13.12 13.06 -2.71
C GLN A 42 -13.19 11.88 -1.73
N PRO A 43 -12.77 10.68 -2.14
CA PRO A 43 -12.58 9.59 -1.20
C PRO A 43 -11.63 10.05 -0.07
N PRO A 44 -11.72 9.45 1.13
CA PRO A 44 -10.79 9.74 2.22
C PRO A 44 -9.35 9.69 1.72
N PRO A 45 -8.43 10.52 2.22
CA PRO A 45 -7.07 10.65 1.72
C PRO A 45 -6.21 9.44 2.13
N PHE A 46 -6.54 8.25 1.63
CA PHE A 46 -5.88 6.99 1.98
C PHE A 46 -4.37 7.03 1.73
N TRP A 47 -3.93 7.82 0.75
CA TRP A 47 -2.53 8.06 0.42
C TRP A 47 -1.72 8.79 1.50
N ALA A 48 -2.38 9.49 2.42
CA ALA A 48 -1.71 10.33 3.41
C ALA A 48 -1.25 9.55 4.67
N PHE A 49 -1.46 8.23 4.71
CA PHE A 49 -1.18 7.40 5.89
C PHE A 49 -0.44 6.11 5.54
N ALA A 50 0.34 5.61 6.50
CA ALA A 50 0.92 4.28 6.46
C ALA A 50 -0.04 3.27 7.13
N TRP A 51 -0.95 2.69 6.35
CA TRP A 51 -1.93 1.72 6.85
C TRP A 51 -1.26 0.44 7.37
N ALA A 52 -1.90 -0.21 8.35
CA ALA A 52 -1.30 -1.30 9.12
C ALA A 52 -0.90 -2.51 8.26
N GLY A 53 -1.76 -2.91 7.31
CA GLY A 53 -1.49 -3.94 6.31
C GLY A 53 -0.30 -3.59 5.43
N GLY A 54 -0.25 -2.36 4.93
CA GLY A 54 0.89 -1.85 4.16
C GLY A 54 2.21 -1.87 4.96
N GLN A 55 2.18 -1.46 6.23
CA GLN A 55 3.35 -1.49 7.12
C GLN A 55 3.89 -2.91 7.34
N ALA A 56 3.01 -3.88 7.66
CA ALA A 56 3.42 -5.27 7.85
C ALA A 56 3.97 -5.88 6.56
N LEU A 57 3.34 -5.62 5.41
CA LEU A 57 3.78 -6.13 4.13
C LEU A 57 5.14 -5.53 3.72
N ALA A 58 5.35 -4.23 3.93
CA ALA A 58 6.63 -3.58 3.69
C ALA A 58 7.74 -4.16 4.58
N ARG A 59 7.48 -4.38 5.88
CA ARG A 59 8.42 -5.06 6.79
C ARG A 59 8.79 -6.45 6.27
N TYR A 60 7.79 -7.25 5.90
CA TYR A 60 7.99 -8.59 5.38
C TYR A 60 8.85 -8.60 4.11
N VAL A 61 8.59 -7.69 3.16
CA VAL A 61 9.38 -7.59 1.93
C VAL A 61 10.84 -7.19 2.22
N LEU A 62 11.08 -6.27 3.15
CA LEU A 62 12.45 -5.88 3.53
C LEU A 62 13.21 -7.00 4.26
N ASP A 63 12.52 -7.81 5.06
CA ASP A 63 13.12 -8.98 5.74
C ASP A 63 13.38 -10.16 4.79
N HIS A 64 12.66 -10.23 3.67
CA HIS A 64 12.72 -11.31 2.70
C HIS A 64 13.00 -10.77 1.28
N PRO A 65 14.17 -10.14 1.05
CA PRO A 65 14.46 -9.48 -0.22
C PRO A 65 14.48 -10.47 -1.41
N ASP A 66 14.76 -11.75 -1.19
CA ASP A 66 14.74 -12.81 -2.21
C ASP A 66 13.36 -13.00 -2.87
N LEU A 67 12.28 -12.53 -2.24
CA LEU A 67 10.94 -12.55 -2.80
C LEU A 67 10.81 -11.60 -4.00
N VAL A 68 11.55 -10.49 -4.01
CA VAL A 68 11.41 -9.40 -4.99
C VAL A 68 12.70 -9.05 -5.72
N ALA A 69 13.86 -9.46 -5.22
CA ALA A 69 15.17 -9.16 -5.81
C ALA A 69 15.22 -9.62 -7.27
N ASP A 70 15.67 -8.74 -8.15
CA ASP A 70 15.75 -8.96 -9.60
C ASP A 70 14.41 -9.36 -10.25
N ARG A 71 13.27 -9.02 -9.64
CA ARG A 71 11.92 -9.30 -10.18
C ARG A 71 11.17 -8.03 -10.51
N SER A 72 10.15 -8.18 -11.35
CA SER A 72 9.15 -7.14 -11.61
C SER A 72 8.05 -7.21 -10.53
N VAL A 73 7.75 -6.06 -9.93
CA VAL A 73 6.80 -5.96 -8.81
C VAL A 73 5.69 -4.96 -9.16
N LEU A 74 4.44 -5.37 -8.95
CA LEU A 74 3.28 -4.50 -8.97
C LEU A 74 2.80 -4.25 -7.53
N ASP A 75 2.80 -3.00 -7.09
CA ASP A 75 2.13 -2.56 -5.88
C ASP A 75 0.73 -2.06 -6.24
N LEU A 76 -0.28 -2.91 -6.00
CA LEU A 76 -1.67 -2.69 -6.38
C LEU A 76 -2.40 -1.86 -5.31
N ALA A 77 -3.14 -0.83 -5.75
CA ALA A 77 -3.76 0.14 -4.84
C ALA A 77 -2.73 0.72 -3.85
N THR A 78 -1.65 1.26 -4.44
CA THR A 78 -0.40 1.64 -3.79
C THR A 78 -0.56 2.66 -2.66
N GLY A 79 -1.60 3.51 -2.71
CA GLY A 79 -1.84 4.55 -1.72
C GLY A 79 -0.62 5.47 -1.55
N SER A 80 0.03 5.41 -0.38
CA SER A 80 1.23 6.19 -0.08
C SER A 80 2.49 5.71 -0.81
N GLY A 81 2.47 4.53 -1.43
CA GLY A 81 3.63 3.92 -2.08
C GLY A 81 4.59 3.23 -1.11
N LEU A 82 4.23 3.04 0.16
CA LEU A 82 5.07 2.39 1.16
C LEU A 82 5.62 1.04 0.68
N VAL A 83 4.75 0.18 0.17
CA VAL A 83 5.11 -1.17 -0.23
C VAL A 83 5.93 -1.16 -1.53
N ALA A 84 5.62 -0.26 -2.48
CA ALA A 84 6.46 -0.01 -3.64
C ALA A 84 7.89 0.44 -3.26
N VAL A 85 8.02 1.37 -2.31
CA VAL A 85 9.33 1.83 -1.82
C VAL A 85 10.10 0.70 -1.15
N ALA A 86 9.43 -0.12 -0.33
CA ALA A 86 10.03 -1.30 0.29
C ALA A 86 10.54 -2.30 -0.75
N ALA A 87 9.75 -2.62 -1.78
CA ALA A 87 10.15 -3.52 -2.85
C ALA A 87 11.36 -2.97 -3.64
N ALA A 88 11.38 -1.67 -3.94
CA ALA A 88 12.49 -1.04 -4.64
C ALA A 88 13.78 -1.10 -3.81
N ARG A 89 13.70 -0.84 -2.49
CA ARG A 89 14.84 -0.97 -1.57
C ARG A 89 15.32 -2.40 -1.39
N ALA A 90 14.42 -3.37 -1.47
CA ALA A 90 14.73 -4.80 -1.40
C ALA A 90 15.35 -5.36 -2.70
N GLY A 91 15.59 -4.53 -3.71
CA GLY A 91 16.33 -4.91 -4.91
C GLY A 91 15.47 -5.37 -6.08
N ALA A 92 14.18 -5.03 -6.10
CA ALA A 92 13.33 -5.27 -7.26
C ALA A 92 13.91 -4.63 -8.53
N ARG A 93 13.89 -5.37 -9.64
CA ARG A 93 14.39 -4.88 -10.95
C ARG A 93 13.54 -3.72 -11.46
N THR A 94 12.22 -3.86 -11.33
CA THR A 94 11.25 -2.82 -11.67
C THR A 94 10.11 -2.86 -10.68
N VAL A 95 9.67 -1.69 -10.22
CA VAL A 95 8.49 -1.56 -9.36
C VAL A 95 7.49 -0.63 -10.03
N THR A 96 6.24 -1.06 -10.12
CA THR A 96 5.11 -0.28 -10.61
C THR A 96 4.14 -0.04 -9.47
N ALA A 97 3.95 1.23 -9.10
CA ALA A 97 2.89 1.66 -8.19
C ALA A 97 1.62 1.96 -8.99
N ASN A 98 0.54 1.25 -8.69
CA ASN A 98 -0.75 1.43 -9.34
C ASN A 98 -1.80 2.00 -8.38
N ASP A 99 -2.52 3.01 -8.84
CA ASP A 99 -3.71 3.53 -8.17
C ASP A 99 -4.67 4.19 -9.16
N ILE A 100 -5.95 4.26 -8.76
CA ILE A 100 -6.98 5.03 -9.46
C ILE A 100 -6.94 6.51 -9.06
N ASP A 101 -6.44 6.81 -7.86
CA ASP A 101 -6.33 8.17 -7.33
C ASP A 101 -5.01 8.81 -7.78
N PRO A 102 -5.05 9.90 -8.57
CA PRO A 102 -3.83 10.59 -8.98
C PRO A 102 -3.06 11.23 -7.80
N LEU A 103 -3.70 11.47 -6.64
CA LEU A 103 -3.00 11.91 -5.42
C LEU A 103 -2.18 10.77 -4.81
N SER A 104 -2.67 9.53 -4.81
CA SER A 104 -1.88 8.36 -4.42
C SER A 104 -0.63 8.22 -5.28
N LEU A 105 -0.76 8.36 -6.60
CA LEU A 105 0.39 8.28 -7.51
C LEU A 105 1.40 9.40 -7.26
N ALA A 106 0.92 10.63 -7.01
CA ALA A 106 1.79 11.74 -6.63
C ALA A 106 2.48 11.50 -5.28
N ALA A 107 1.78 10.94 -4.29
CA ALA A 107 2.35 10.61 -2.99
C ALA A 107 3.40 9.50 -3.11
N ALA A 108 3.10 8.42 -3.82
CA ALA A 108 4.04 7.33 -4.09
C ALA A 108 5.31 7.84 -4.79
N HIS A 109 5.17 8.77 -5.75
CA HIS A 109 6.32 9.39 -6.41
C HIS A 109 7.15 10.25 -5.44
N ALA A 110 6.51 11.13 -4.66
CA ALA A 110 7.21 11.98 -3.69
C ALA A 110 7.92 11.15 -2.61
N ASN A 111 7.31 10.03 -2.19
CA ASN A 111 7.87 9.11 -1.21
C ASN A 111 9.01 8.27 -1.80
N ALA A 112 8.92 7.85 -3.06
CA ALA A 112 10.04 7.20 -3.75
C ALA A 112 11.26 8.12 -3.83
N GLU A 113 11.07 9.39 -4.21
CA GLU A 113 12.14 10.40 -4.22
C GLU A 113 12.76 10.59 -2.83
N ALA A 114 11.93 10.70 -1.78
CA ALA A 114 12.41 10.90 -0.41
C ALA A 114 13.19 9.70 0.16
N ASN A 115 13.09 8.53 -0.46
CA ASN A 115 13.79 7.31 -0.07
C ASN A 115 14.90 6.91 -1.03
N ASP A 116 15.25 7.78 -1.99
CA ASP A 116 16.26 7.57 -3.04
C ASP A 116 16.01 6.32 -3.91
N VAL A 117 14.75 6.01 -4.19
CA VAL A 117 14.35 4.89 -5.05
C VAL A 117 13.52 5.34 -6.24
N ARG A 118 13.40 4.48 -7.25
CA ARG A 118 12.58 4.72 -8.44
C ARG A 118 11.41 3.76 -8.49
N VAL A 119 10.22 4.30 -8.75
CA VAL A 119 8.98 3.56 -8.93
C VAL A 119 8.27 4.10 -10.16
N GLN A 120 7.83 3.21 -11.05
CA GLN A 120 7.00 3.54 -12.20
C GLN A 120 5.55 3.76 -11.74
N GLN A 121 4.84 4.67 -12.39
CA GLN A 121 3.44 4.93 -12.08
C GLN A 121 2.55 4.30 -13.14
N ALA A 122 1.50 3.59 -12.70
CA ALA A 122 0.43 3.10 -13.56
C ALA A 122 -0.90 3.67 -13.06
N ALA A 123 -1.45 4.65 -13.76
CA ALA A 123 -2.74 5.24 -13.41
C ALA A 123 -3.90 4.39 -13.94
N GLY A 124 -4.95 4.27 -13.12
CA GLY A 124 -6.22 3.68 -13.52
C GLY A 124 -6.47 2.30 -12.92
N ASP A 125 -7.61 1.74 -13.31
CA ASP A 125 -8.13 0.49 -12.77
C ASP A 125 -7.58 -0.71 -13.55
N LEU A 126 -6.77 -1.52 -12.89
CA LEU A 126 -6.18 -2.73 -13.47
C LEU A 126 -6.98 -4.01 -13.14
N LEU A 127 -8.06 -3.93 -12.35
CA LEU A 127 -8.70 -5.13 -11.79
C LEU A 127 -9.37 -6.03 -12.85
N ASP A 128 -9.67 -5.46 -14.01
CA ASP A 128 -10.23 -6.18 -15.18
C ASP A 128 -9.16 -6.52 -16.24
N THR A 129 -7.88 -6.29 -15.91
CA THR A 129 -6.72 -6.63 -16.73
C THR A 129 -5.94 -7.80 -16.13
N ASP A 130 -4.82 -8.15 -16.76
CA ASP A 130 -3.86 -9.12 -16.25
C ASP A 130 -2.65 -8.39 -15.65
N ALA A 131 -2.30 -8.72 -14.41
CA ALA A 131 -1.01 -8.34 -13.83
C ALA A 131 0.14 -8.89 -14.68
N GLU A 132 0.96 -7.98 -15.21
CA GLU A 132 2.21 -8.26 -15.92
C GLU A 132 3.40 -8.05 -14.96
N ALA A 133 3.47 -8.84 -13.90
CA ALA A 133 4.53 -8.77 -12.91
C ALA A 133 4.83 -10.16 -12.31
N ASP A 134 6.08 -10.37 -11.90
CA ASP A 134 6.52 -11.59 -11.20
C ASP A 134 5.98 -11.62 -9.76
N VAL A 135 5.76 -10.45 -9.15
CA VAL A 135 5.24 -10.29 -7.79
C VAL A 135 4.12 -9.24 -7.78
N VAL A 136 3.01 -9.54 -7.11
CA VAL A 136 1.93 -8.59 -6.82
C VAL A 136 1.82 -8.41 -5.31
N LEU A 137 1.88 -7.17 -4.86
CA LEU A 137 1.78 -6.77 -3.47
C LEU A 137 0.52 -5.91 -3.29
N ALA A 138 -0.25 -6.15 -2.22
CA ALA A 138 -1.45 -5.36 -1.92
C ALA A 138 -1.62 -5.18 -0.41
N GLY A 139 -1.67 -3.93 0.07
CA GLY A 139 -1.94 -3.61 1.47
C GLY A 139 -3.38 -3.18 1.69
N ASP A 140 -4.06 -3.73 2.71
CA ASP A 140 -5.35 -3.22 3.20
C ASP A 140 -6.52 -3.20 2.21
N VAL A 141 -6.44 -3.93 1.08
CA VAL A 141 -7.43 -3.84 -0.01
C VAL A 141 -8.81 -4.46 0.30
N PHE A 142 -8.98 -5.19 1.40
CA PHE A 142 -10.25 -5.86 1.77
C PHE A 142 -11.17 -5.03 2.69
N TYR A 143 -11.07 -3.69 2.64
CA TYR A 143 -11.82 -2.77 3.50
C TYR A 143 -13.32 -2.65 3.15
N SER A 144 -13.74 -3.02 1.95
CA SER A 144 -15.15 -2.99 1.53
C SER A 144 -15.53 -4.19 0.66
N ARG A 145 -16.81 -4.59 0.71
CA ARG A 145 -17.33 -5.69 -0.12
C ARG A 145 -17.12 -5.43 -1.61
N ALA A 146 -17.34 -4.20 -2.05
CA ALA A 146 -17.20 -3.79 -3.44
C ALA A 146 -15.76 -3.95 -3.92
N MET A 147 -14.78 -3.49 -3.13
CA MET A 147 -13.37 -3.67 -3.43
C MET A 147 -12.98 -5.15 -3.40
N ALA A 148 -13.35 -5.88 -2.34
CA ALA A 148 -13.04 -7.31 -2.19
C ALA A 148 -13.55 -8.16 -3.37
N THR A 149 -14.77 -7.90 -3.84
CA THR A 149 -15.38 -8.60 -4.99
C THR A 149 -14.57 -8.45 -6.27
N ARG A 150 -13.88 -7.32 -6.47
CA ARG A 150 -13.11 -7.03 -7.68
C ARG A 150 -11.64 -7.40 -7.54
N VAL A 151 -11.02 -7.11 -6.39
CA VAL A 151 -9.59 -7.33 -6.17
C VAL A 151 -9.25 -8.82 -6.05
N LEU A 152 -10.08 -9.63 -5.38
CA LEU A 152 -9.77 -11.04 -5.17
C LEU A 152 -9.66 -11.84 -6.48
N PRO A 153 -10.59 -11.70 -7.47
CA PRO A 153 -10.41 -12.30 -8.79
C PRO A 153 -9.12 -11.87 -9.48
N PHE A 154 -8.74 -10.59 -9.41
CA PHE A 154 -7.49 -10.11 -10.00
C PHE A 154 -6.26 -10.78 -9.37
N LEU A 155 -6.18 -10.80 -8.03
CA LEU A 155 -5.10 -11.43 -7.28
C LEU A 155 -4.98 -12.94 -7.60
N ARG A 156 -6.12 -13.65 -7.65
CA ARG A 156 -6.14 -15.08 -8.01
C ARG A 156 -5.72 -15.33 -9.46
N ARG A 157 -6.10 -14.46 -10.41
CA ARG A 157 -5.63 -14.55 -11.80
C ARG A 157 -4.12 -14.33 -11.90
N ALA A 158 -3.57 -13.38 -11.15
CA ALA A 158 -2.12 -13.16 -11.09
C ALA A 158 -1.39 -14.40 -10.53
N ALA A 159 -1.87 -14.95 -9.41
CA ALA A 159 -1.31 -16.18 -8.82
C ALA A 159 -1.39 -17.38 -9.77
N ALA A 160 -2.51 -17.56 -10.48
CA ALA A 160 -2.70 -18.64 -11.45
C ALA A 160 -1.75 -18.55 -12.66
N ARG A 161 -1.25 -17.36 -12.98
CA ARG A 161 -0.21 -17.14 -14.00
C ARG A 161 1.22 -17.32 -13.48
N GLY A 162 1.39 -17.63 -12.19
CA GLY A 162 2.68 -17.90 -11.57
C GLY A 162 3.30 -16.72 -10.83
N ALA A 163 2.61 -15.58 -10.71
CA ALA A 163 3.09 -14.49 -9.87
C ALA A 163 3.05 -14.87 -8.39
N LEU A 164 4.04 -14.43 -7.61
CA LEU A 164 3.94 -14.42 -6.16
C LEU A 164 2.97 -13.31 -5.75
N VAL A 165 1.90 -13.64 -5.02
CA VAL A 165 0.90 -12.65 -4.61
C VAL A 165 0.83 -12.58 -3.09
N LEU A 166 1.15 -11.41 -2.53
CA LEU A 166 1.16 -11.19 -1.08
C LEU A 166 0.22 -10.05 -0.69
N VAL A 167 -0.50 -10.27 0.42
CA VAL A 167 -1.44 -9.30 0.97
C VAL A 167 -1.13 -9.03 2.44
N GLY A 168 -0.98 -7.77 2.83
CA GLY A 168 -0.95 -7.37 4.23
C GLY A 168 -2.33 -6.92 4.69
N ASP A 169 -2.91 -7.57 5.70
CA ASP A 169 -4.26 -7.24 6.17
C ASP A 169 -4.42 -7.41 7.69
N PRO A 170 -5.07 -6.43 8.39
CA PRO A 170 -5.32 -6.45 9.83
C PRO A 170 -6.54 -7.29 10.26
N GLY A 171 -7.06 -8.17 9.40
CA GLY A 171 -8.28 -8.94 9.65
C GLY A 171 -9.56 -8.18 9.27
N ARG A 172 -9.54 -7.49 8.12
CA ARG A 172 -10.68 -6.73 7.60
C ARG A 172 -11.86 -7.66 7.30
N ALA A 173 -13.08 -7.10 7.38
CA ALA A 173 -14.32 -7.85 7.32
C ALA A 173 -14.55 -8.67 6.05
N TYR A 174 -13.82 -8.37 4.96
CA TYR A 174 -13.95 -9.05 3.67
C TYR A 174 -12.68 -9.77 3.23
N LEU A 175 -11.73 -9.99 4.15
CA LEU A 175 -10.58 -10.86 3.91
C LEU A 175 -11.07 -12.30 3.68
N PRO A 176 -10.68 -12.96 2.58
CA PRO A 176 -11.03 -14.37 2.35
C PRO A 176 -10.36 -15.31 3.35
N ASP A 177 -11.03 -16.41 3.66
CA ASP A 177 -10.63 -17.40 4.67
C ASP A 177 -9.69 -18.50 4.16
N ASP A 178 -9.43 -18.53 2.85
CA ASP A 178 -8.62 -19.55 2.18
C ASP A 178 -7.17 -19.11 1.88
N LEU A 179 -6.77 -17.89 2.27
CA LEU A 179 -5.39 -17.43 2.05
C LEU A 179 -4.42 -18.09 3.04
N ARG A 180 -3.18 -18.32 2.58
CA ARG A 180 -2.15 -18.96 3.39
C ARG A 180 -1.36 -17.92 4.20
N PRO A 181 -1.38 -17.96 5.54
CA PRO A 181 -0.60 -17.01 6.35
C PRO A 181 0.91 -17.25 6.15
N GLN A 182 1.68 -16.17 6.02
CA GLN A 182 3.14 -16.18 5.90
C GLN A 182 3.81 -15.65 7.17
N ALA A 183 3.31 -14.53 7.72
CA ALA A 183 3.84 -13.90 8.92
C ALA A 183 2.76 -13.09 9.65
N GLY A 184 2.91 -12.90 10.96
CA GLY A 184 2.03 -12.08 11.78
C GLY A 184 2.83 -11.07 12.61
N TYR A 185 2.33 -9.84 12.69
CA TYR A 185 3.00 -8.72 13.33
C TYR A 185 2.03 -7.94 14.22
N GLU A 186 2.59 -7.29 15.23
CA GLU A 186 1.89 -6.28 16.03
C GLU A 186 2.37 -4.91 15.55
N VAL A 187 1.51 -4.19 14.83
CA VAL A 187 1.85 -2.96 14.10
C VAL A 187 1.31 -1.75 14.85
N PRO A 188 2.16 -0.75 15.20
CA PRO A 188 1.71 0.52 15.74
C PRO A 188 0.85 1.29 14.72
N VAL A 189 -0.26 1.84 15.17
CA VAL A 189 -1.21 2.59 14.33
C VAL A 189 -1.66 3.86 15.03
N ALA A 190 -2.15 4.83 14.27
CA ALA A 190 -2.77 6.02 14.83
C ALA A 190 -4.12 5.65 15.48
N GLU A 191 -4.27 5.95 16.77
CA GLU A 191 -5.47 5.60 17.53
C GLU A 191 -6.70 6.33 16.99
N GLU A 192 -6.52 7.53 16.44
CA GLU A 192 -7.57 8.33 15.80
C GLU A 192 -8.14 7.64 14.54
N LEU A 193 -7.35 6.81 13.86
CA LEU A 193 -7.75 6.10 12.65
C LEU A 193 -8.25 4.69 12.94
N GLU A 194 -7.65 4.00 13.92
CA GLU A 194 -7.86 2.56 14.13
C GLU A 194 -8.55 2.22 15.45
N SER A 195 -8.83 3.21 16.30
CA SER A 195 -9.43 3.11 17.65
C SER A 195 -8.63 2.28 18.66
N VAL A 196 -7.44 1.83 18.28
CA VAL A 196 -6.49 1.08 19.10
C VAL A 196 -5.08 1.60 18.78
N PRO A 197 -4.11 1.51 19.71
CA PRO A 197 -2.73 1.95 19.45
C PRO A 197 -1.91 0.93 18.65
N MET A 198 -2.39 -0.33 18.55
CA MET A 198 -1.69 -1.42 17.90
C MET A 198 -2.69 -2.37 17.23
N ARG A 199 -2.36 -2.84 16.04
CA ARG A 199 -3.15 -3.83 15.29
C ARG A 199 -2.32 -5.08 15.04
N ARG A 200 -2.93 -6.24 15.27
CA ARG A 200 -2.40 -7.49 14.74
C ARG A 200 -2.64 -7.53 13.24
N VAL A 201 -1.57 -7.72 12.47
CA VAL A 201 -1.60 -7.76 11.01
C VAL A 201 -0.95 -9.04 10.53
N THR A 202 -1.57 -9.69 9.55
CA THR A 202 -1.02 -10.89 8.94
C THR A 202 -0.65 -10.59 7.49
N VAL A 203 0.52 -11.08 7.06
CA VAL A 203 0.89 -11.19 5.65
C VAL A 203 0.40 -12.54 5.15
N TRP A 204 -0.40 -12.51 4.09
CA TRP A 204 -1.04 -13.66 3.47
C TRP A 204 -0.48 -13.87 2.07
N GLN A 205 -0.48 -15.12 1.63
CA GLN A 205 -0.25 -15.48 0.24
C GLN A 205 -1.55 -16.00 -0.38
N VAL A 206 -1.88 -15.51 -1.58
CA VAL A 206 -3.02 -15.95 -2.40
C VAL A 206 -2.72 -17.25 -3.12
#